data_AF-A0A2V5SXM7-F1
#
_entry.id   AF-A0A2V5SXM7-F1
#
_cell.length_a   1.000
_cell.length_b   1.000
_cell.length_c   1.000
_cell.angle_alpha   90.00
_cell.angle_beta   90.00
_cell.angle_gamma   90.00
#
_symmetry.space_group_name_H-M   'P 1'
#
loop_
_entity.id
_entity.type
_entity.pdbx_description
1 polymer ?
#
loop_
_entity_poly.entity_id
_entity_poly.type
_entity_poly.pdbx_seq_one_letter_code
_entity_poly.pdbx_strand_id
1 'polypeptide(L)'
;RETHTTQYFEMFANRGIYHDGWVACTRHSIPWLMVVLPPLSKDTWELYHVAEDFSQAHDLAAQNPAKLKELQDLFTKEAIKNHVLPIDDRRSERFNAAIAGRPDLMGDRTSLTVYSGMTGMAENAFINVKNRSYTITAPVELKDANTSGVIIAQAGAFGGWVLYMKEGKVHHEYNYFGVERTNIGGQTALSPGKHEIKYEFIVDAPKPGSGGKCALYVDGQQVATGRIPKTQPYAFSADEGADVGEDAETAVSNDYKQGDNKFTGKIFKVTIDTKPSNLSAADKKTVETAEDIAATIED
;
A
#
# COMPACT_ATOMS: atom_id res chain seq x y z
N ARG A 1 13.40 17.56 -33.75
CA ARG A 1 12.05 17.93 -34.21
C ARG A 1 11.11 16.96 -33.52
N GLU A 2 10.13 17.45 -32.77
CA GLU A 2 9.19 16.59 -32.05
C GLU A 2 8.45 15.70 -33.06
N THR A 3 8.32 14.40 -32.76
CA THR A 3 7.67 13.43 -33.66
C THR A 3 6.28 13.07 -33.19
N HIS A 4 5.91 13.39 -31.95
CA HIS A 4 4.58 13.14 -31.41
C HIS A 4 3.78 14.44 -31.33
N THR A 5 2.81 14.57 -32.23
CA THR A 5 1.90 15.73 -32.31
C THR A 5 0.80 15.67 -31.26
N THR A 6 0.51 14.50 -30.68
CA THR A 6 -0.53 14.31 -29.66
C THR A 6 -0.05 13.35 -28.58
N GLN A 7 -0.26 13.70 -27.32
CA GLN A 7 0.00 12.84 -26.16
C GLN A 7 -1.10 13.03 -25.13
N TYR A 8 -1.75 11.95 -24.70
CA TYR A 8 -2.72 12.00 -23.60
C TYR A 8 -2.05 11.58 -22.29
N PHE A 9 -2.58 12.07 -21.17
CA PHE A 9 -2.14 11.77 -19.83
C PHE A 9 -3.36 11.49 -18.95
N GLU A 10 -3.36 10.36 -18.25
CA GLU A 10 -4.27 10.09 -17.15
C GLU A 10 -3.41 9.58 -15.99
N MET A 11 -3.27 10.40 -14.96
CA MET A 11 -2.51 10.04 -13.76
C MET A 11 -3.36 10.31 -12.53
N PHE A 12 -3.89 9.24 -11.93
CA PHE A 12 -4.71 9.31 -10.73
C PHE A 12 -5.92 10.26 -10.90
N ALA A 13 -6.60 10.10 -12.03
CA ALA A 13 -7.71 10.88 -12.53
C ALA A 13 -7.43 12.36 -12.87
N ASN A 14 -6.18 12.81 -12.77
CA ASN A 14 -5.77 14.06 -13.43
C ASN A 14 -5.66 13.79 -14.93
N ARG A 15 -6.45 14.53 -15.71
CA ARG A 15 -6.53 14.37 -17.16
C ARG A 15 -5.69 15.43 -17.84
N GLY A 16 -5.01 15.06 -18.91
CA GLY A 16 -4.20 15.98 -19.68
C GLY A 16 -4.10 15.56 -21.13
N ILE A 17 -4.00 16.53 -22.02
CA ILE A 17 -3.66 16.28 -23.41
C ILE A 17 -2.74 17.38 -23.92
N TYR A 18 -1.66 16.95 -24.56
CA TYR A 18 -0.84 17.78 -25.41
C TYR A 18 -1.25 17.56 -26.86
N HIS A 19 -1.41 18.65 -27.63
CA HIS A 19 -1.55 18.59 -29.07
C HIS A 19 -0.93 19.82 -29.74
N ASP A 20 0.10 19.61 -30.57
CA ASP A 20 0.74 20.64 -31.42
C ASP A 20 1.04 21.96 -30.69
N GLY A 21 1.71 21.86 -29.54
CA GLY A 21 2.10 23.03 -28.74
C GLY A 21 1.04 23.51 -27.74
N TRP A 22 -0.16 22.93 -27.75
CA TRP A 22 -1.21 23.22 -26.78
C TRP A 22 -1.30 22.13 -25.72
N VAL A 23 -1.67 22.52 -24.50
CA VAL A 23 -1.97 21.61 -23.40
C VAL A 23 -3.32 21.99 -22.80
N ALA A 24 -4.21 21.01 -22.64
CA ALA A 24 -5.38 21.13 -21.77
C ALA A 24 -5.26 20.11 -20.64
N CYS A 25 -5.52 20.51 -19.40
CA CYS A 25 -5.41 19.59 -18.26
C CYS A 25 -6.36 19.94 -17.10
N THR A 26 -6.61 18.95 -16.24
CA THR A 26 -7.31 19.11 -14.97
C THR A 26 -6.41 18.79 -13.79
N ARG A 27 -6.71 19.41 -12.65
CA ARG A 27 -6.16 19.04 -11.34
C ARG A 27 -7.26 18.44 -10.48
N HIS A 28 -7.74 17.26 -10.87
CA HIS A 28 -8.72 16.49 -10.13
C HIS A 28 -8.26 16.15 -8.71
N SER A 29 -7.01 15.68 -8.60
CA SER A 29 -6.46 15.20 -7.34
C SER A 29 -5.09 15.81 -7.07
N ILE A 30 -4.91 16.32 -5.85
CA ILE A 30 -3.61 16.80 -5.38
C ILE A 30 -2.86 15.60 -4.79
N PRO A 31 -1.61 15.34 -5.21
CA PRO A 31 -0.80 14.28 -4.62
C PRO A 31 -0.77 14.38 -3.09
N TRP A 32 -0.95 13.23 -2.41
CA TRP A 32 -0.88 13.08 -0.95
C TRP A 32 -2.00 13.75 -0.15
N LEU A 33 -2.91 14.49 -0.80
CA LEU A 33 -4.09 15.03 -0.15
C LEU A 33 -5.22 13.98 -0.16
N MET A 34 -5.43 13.34 0.99
CA MET A 34 -6.43 12.28 1.16
C MET A 34 -7.78 12.86 1.57
N VAL A 35 -8.49 13.44 0.60
CA VAL A 35 -9.83 14.01 0.78
C VAL A 35 -10.84 13.33 -0.14
N VAL A 36 -12.13 13.47 0.18
CA VAL A 36 -13.19 13.11 -0.76
C VAL A 36 -13.07 14.03 -1.97
N LEU A 37 -12.81 13.45 -3.13
CA LEU A 37 -12.72 14.18 -4.39
C LEU A 37 -14.14 14.48 -4.89
N PRO A 38 -14.38 15.67 -5.47
CA PRO A 38 -15.62 15.93 -6.18
C PRO A 38 -15.71 15.01 -7.41
N PRO A 39 -16.90 14.84 -8.01
CA PRO A 39 -17.01 14.09 -9.26
C PRO A 39 -16.13 14.67 -10.38
N LEU A 40 -15.67 13.87 -11.34
CA LEU A 40 -14.82 14.35 -12.45
C LEU A 40 -15.52 15.42 -13.30
N SER A 41 -16.86 15.45 -13.28
CA SER A 41 -17.71 16.46 -13.91
C SER A 41 -17.53 17.87 -13.35
N LYS A 42 -16.93 18.01 -12.17
CA LYS A 42 -16.69 19.29 -11.49
C LYS A 42 -15.25 19.76 -11.59
N ASP A 43 -14.40 19.03 -12.31
CA ASP A 43 -13.04 19.47 -12.57
C ASP A 43 -13.02 20.76 -13.38
N THR A 44 -12.14 21.67 -12.97
CA THR A 44 -11.77 22.82 -13.79
C THR A 44 -10.68 22.39 -14.77
N TRP A 45 -10.91 22.67 -16.04
CA TRP A 45 -9.90 22.53 -17.09
C TRP A 45 -9.17 23.85 -17.28
N GLU A 46 -7.85 23.76 -17.38
CA GLU A 46 -6.95 24.85 -17.73
C GLU A 46 -6.40 24.62 -19.13
N LEU A 47 -6.03 25.69 -19.83
CA LEU A 47 -5.51 25.66 -21.21
C LEU A 47 -4.21 26.45 -21.30
N TYR A 48 -3.19 25.87 -21.95
CA TYR A 48 -1.88 26.50 -22.12
C TYR A 48 -1.36 26.35 -23.55
N HIS A 49 -0.61 27.34 -24.04
CA HIS A 49 0.13 27.26 -25.30
C HIS A 49 1.63 27.15 -24.99
N VAL A 50 2.08 25.92 -24.69
CA VAL A 50 3.47 25.65 -24.24
C VAL A 50 4.54 25.94 -25.28
N ALA A 51 4.18 26.09 -26.56
CA ALA A 51 5.10 26.57 -27.59
C ALA A 51 5.53 28.03 -27.37
N GLU A 52 4.72 28.82 -26.67
CA GLU A 52 4.98 30.24 -26.37
C GLU A 52 5.18 30.49 -24.86
N ASP A 53 4.57 29.67 -24.00
CA ASP A 53 4.72 29.68 -22.54
C ASP A 53 5.08 28.28 -22.02
N PHE A 54 6.36 27.91 -22.12
CA PHE A 54 6.86 26.60 -21.69
C PHE A 54 6.57 26.30 -20.20
N SER A 55 6.30 27.33 -19.39
CA SER A 55 6.09 27.21 -17.96
C SER A 55 4.64 27.01 -17.55
N GLN A 56 3.69 27.14 -18.49
CA GLN A 56 2.25 27.08 -18.22
C GLN A 56 1.83 28.12 -17.16
N ALA A 57 2.41 29.32 -17.20
CA ALA A 57 2.15 30.35 -16.20
C ALA A 57 0.80 31.05 -16.41
N HIS A 58 0.29 31.05 -17.64
CA HIS A 58 -0.95 31.76 -17.99
C HIS A 58 -2.01 30.80 -18.51
N ASP A 59 -3.06 30.59 -17.70
CA ASP A 59 -4.24 29.87 -18.15
C ASP A 59 -5.03 30.69 -19.19
N LEU A 60 -5.20 30.10 -20.37
CA LEU A 60 -5.85 30.67 -21.55
C LEU A 60 -7.29 30.19 -21.73
N ALA A 61 -7.83 29.38 -20.81
CA ALA A 61 -9.13 28.72 -20.94
C ALA A 61 -10.27 29.73 -21.20
N ALA A 62 -10.31 30.80 -20.40
CA ALA A 62 -11.34 31.84 -20.53
C ALA A 62 -11.24 32.65 -21.82
N GLN A 63 -10.02 32.83 -22.37
CA GLN A 63 -9.80 33.59 -23.60
C GLN A 63 -9.99 32.73 -24.86
N ASN A 64 -9.82 31.41 -24.77
CA ASN A 64 -9.91 30.49 -25.90
C ASN A 64 -10.80 29.26 -25.60
N PRO A 65 -12.09 29.45 -25.23
CA PRO A 65 -12.97 28.35 -24.84
C PRO A 65 -13.19 27.32 -25.95
N ALA A 66 -13.21 27.77 -27.22
CA ALA A 66 -13.32 26.86 -28.36
C ALA A 66 -12.11 25.93 -28.51
N LYS A 67 -10.89 26.44 -28.23
CA LYS A 67 -9.67 25.64 -28.27
C LYS A 67 -9.60 24.67 -27.10
N LEU A 68 -10.07 25.09 -25.92
CA LEU A 68 -10.19 24.19 -24.78
C LEU A 68 -11.14 23.02 -25.10
N LYS A 69 -12.33 23.32 -25.64
CA LYS A 69 -13.29 22.30 -26.06
C LYS A 69 -12.72 21.33 -27.08
N GLU A 70 -12.00 21.83 -28.09
CA GLU A 70 -11.30 21.01 -29.08
C GLU A 70 -10.37 19.99 -28.41
N LEU A 71 -9.57 20.41 -27.42
CA LEU A 71 -8.65 19.53 -26.72
C LEU A 71 -9.35 18.58 -25.76
N GLN A 72 -10.43 18.98 -25.09
CA GLN A 72 -11.26 18.08 -24.28
C GLN A 72 -11.85 16.94 -25.13
N ASP A 73 -12.35 17.27 -26.33
CA ASP A 73 -12.87 16.29 -27.27
C ASP A 73 -11.76 15.35 -27.77
N LEU A 74 -10.58 15.89 -28.05
CA LEU A 74 -9.42 15.10 -28.44
C LEU A 74 -8.96 14.16 -27.31
N PHE A 75 -8.97 14.63 -26.06
CA PHE A 75 -8.68 13.80 -24.89
C PHE A 75 -9.65 12.64 -24.81
N THR A 76 -10.96 12.88 -24.95
CA THR A 76 -11.97 11.82 -24.92
C THR A 76 -11.75 10.79 -26.02
N LYS A 77 -11.43 11.25 -27.24
CA LYS A 77 -11.13 10.35 -28.36
C LYS A 77 -9.93 9.45 -28.06
N GLU A 78 -8.83 10.02 -27.55
CA GLU A 78 -7.66 9.23 -27.18
C GLU A 78 -7.93 8.35 -25.95
N ALA A 79 -8.72 8.81 -24.98
CA ALA A 79 -9.10 8.04 -23.80
C ALA A 79 -9.90 6.78 -24.17
N ILE A 80 -10.88 6.90 -25.08
CA ILE A 80 -11.64 5.76 -25.61
C ILE A 80 -10.71 4.80 -26.36
N LYS A 81 -9.91 5.34 -27.28
CA LYS A 81 -8.99 4.56 -28.11
C LYS A 81 -7.98 3.77 -27.29
N ASN A 82 -7.55 4.30 -26.15
CA ASN A 82 -6.55 3.68 -25.28
C ASN A 82 -7.17 3.02 -24.04
N HIS A 83 -8.49 2.78 -24.01
CA HIS A 83 -9.20 2.11 -22.91
C HIS A 83 -8.98 2.74 -21.53
N VAL A 84 -8.85 4.07 -21.49
CA VAL A 84 -8.72 4.85 -20.25
C VAL A 84 -10.06 4.93 -19.52
N LEU A 85 -11.17 4.92 -20.26
CA LEU A 85 -12.51 4.96 -19.71
C LEU A 85 -13.01 3.54 -19.36
N PRO A 86 -13.77 3.36 -18.27
CA PRO A 86 -14.19 4.35 -17.27
C PRO A 86 -13.03 4.83 -16.37
N ILE A 87 -13.03 6.11 -15.98
CA ILE A 87 -11.97 6.64 -15.10
C ILE A 87 -12.29 6.27 -13.66
N ASP A 88 -11.35 5.54 -13.06
CA ASP A 88 -11.38 5.17 -11.66
C ASP A 88 -10.59 6.18 -10.82
N ASP A 89 -11.29 7.18 -10.30
CA ASP A 89 -10.74 8.27 -9.46
C ASP A 89 -10.48 7.85 -8.00
N ARG A 90 -10.65 6.57 -7.69
CA ARG A 90 -10.21 5.98 -6.43
C ARG A 90 -8.69 6.00 -6.42
N ARG A 91 -8.08 6.46 -5.32
CA ARG A 91 -6.63 6.65 -5.22
C ARG A 91 -6.03 5.41 -4.56
N SER A 92 -5.85 5.48 -3.26
CA SER A 92 -5.23 4.41 -2.49
C SER A 92 -6.10 3.15 -2.41
N GLU A 93 -7.41 3.30 -2.54
CA GLU A 93 -8.36 2.19 -2.45
C GLU A 93 -8.11 1.14 -3.55
N ARG A 94 -7.57 1.54 -4.71
CA ARG A 94 -7.24 0.65 -5.83
C ARG A 94 -6.12 -0.34 -5.50
N PHE A 95 -5.29 -0.06 -4.51
CA PHE A 95 -4.28 -1.02 -4.06
C PHE A 95 -4.93 -2.28 -3.45
N ASN A 96 -6.12 -2.13 -2.85
CA ASN A 96 -6.88 -3.27 -2.36
C ASN A 96 -7.58 -4.00 -3.51
N ALA A 97 -7.20 -5.26 -3.74
CA ALA A 97 -7.71 -6.07 -4.84
C ALA A 97 -9.24 -6.20 -4.86
N ALA A 98 -9.83 -6.43 -3.69
CA ALA A 98 -11.27 -6.62 -3.54
C ALA A 98 -12.06 -5.33 -3.78
N ILE A 99 -11.48 -4.16 -3.49
CA ILE A 99 -12.12 -2.86 -3.78
C ILE A 99 -11.98 -2.53 -5.27
N ALA A 100 -10.81 -2.78 -5.84
CA ALA A 100 -10.53 -2.57 -7.26
C ALA A 100 -11.28 -3.57 -8.18
N GLY A 101 -11.83 -4.66 -7.64
CA GLY A 101 -12.48 -5.70 -8.43
C GLY A 101 -11.50 -6.54 -9.26
N ARG A 102 -10.22 -6.58 -8.86
CA ARG A 102 -9.17 -7.35 -9.54
C ARG A 102 -8.99 -8.73 -8.89
N PRO A 103 -8.58 -9.76 -9.66
CA PRO A 103 -8.25 -11.06 -9.09
C PRO A 103 -7.18 -10.94 -7.99
N ASP A 104 -7.33 -11.76 -6.95
CA ASP A 104 -6.40 -11.86 -5.83
C ASP A 104 -5.96 -13.32 -5.67
N LEU A 105 -4.66 -13.55 -5.52
CA LEU A 105 -4.10 -14.91 -5.45
C LEU A 105 -4.54 -15.64 -4.17
N MET A 106 -4.67 -14.90 -3.07
CA MET A 106 -5.08 -15.44 -1.77
C MET A 106 -6.59 -15.64 -1.70
N GLY A 107 -7.37 -14.78 -2.37
CA GLY A 107 -8.83 -14.85 -2.40
C GLY A 107 -9.41 -14.72 -0.99
N ASP A 108 -10.34 -15.62 -0.64
CA ASP A 108 -10.99 -15.63 0.69
C ASP A 108 -10.19 -16.38 1.76
N ARG A 109 -8.93 -16.77 1.48
CA ARG A 109 -8.11 -17.47 2.47
C ARG A 109 -7.90 -16.61 3.71
N THR A 110 -8.11 -17.24 4.86
CA THR A 110 -7.87 -16.66 6.18
C THR A 110 -6.61 -17.21 6.85
N SER A 111 -5.84 -18.07 6.17
CA SER A 111 -4.61 -18.64 6.69
C SER A 111 -3.59 -18.86 5.59
N LEU A 112 -2.31 -18.60 5.89
CA LEU A 112 -1.16 -18.87 5.02
C LEU A 112 -0.02 -19.42 5.88
N THR A 113 0.61 -20.50 5.44
CA THR A 113 1.83 -21.04 6.05
C THR A 113 3.01 -20.90 5.09
N VAL A 114 4.09 -20.30 5.57
CA VAL A 114 5.35 -20.06 4.84
C VAL A 114 6.53 -20.66 5.60
N TYR A 115 7.66 -20.81 4.93
CA TYR A 115 8.84 -21.51 5.42
C TYR A 115 10.10 -20.68 5.21
N SER A 116 11.13 -20.93 6.02
CA SER A 116 12.44 -20.26 5.89
C SER A 116 12.98 -20.33 4.46
N GLY A 117 13.49 -19.21 3.96
CA GLY A 117 14.00 -19.08 2.59
C GLY A 117 12.93 -18.78 1.54
N MET A 118 11.66 -18.67 1.92
CA MET A 118 10.64 -18.04 1.07
C MET A 118 10.80 -16.53 1.19
N THR A 119 11.39 -15.92 0.16
CA THR A 119 11.67 -14.48 0.07
C THR A 119 11.11 -13.87 -1.21
N GLY A 120 10.97 -12.55 -1.26
CA GLY A 120 10.45 -11.80 -2.41
C GLY A 120 8.98 -12.10 -2.70
N MET A 121 8.20 -12.51 -1.70
CA MET A 121 6.77 -12.76 -1.89
C MET A 121 6.05 -11.42 -2.05
N ALA A 122 5.72 -11.05 -3.28
CA ALA A 122 5.01 -9.80 -3.58
C ALA A 122 3.78 -9.62 -2.67
N GLU A 123 3.45 -8.39 -2.29
CA GLU A 123 2.42 -8.10 -1.29
C GLU A 123 1.06 -8.76 -1.59
N ASN A 124 0.66 -8.82 -2.87
CA ASN A 124 -0.59 -9.45 -3.32
C ASN A 124 -0.51 -10.99 -3.46
N ALA A 125 0.67 -11.58 -3.35
CA ALA A 125 0.87 -13.02 -3.24
C ALA A 125 0.96 -13.50 -1.78
N PHE A 126 1.05 -12.57 -0.83
CA PHE A 126 1.01 -12.85 0.60
C PHE A 126 -0.39 -12.61 1.18
N ILE A 127 -0.69 -13.21 2.34
CA ILE A 127 -2.01 -13.04 2.96
C ILE A 127 -2.23 -11.59 3.43
N ASN A 128 -3.40 -11.05 3.11
CA ASN A 128 -3.73 -9.67 3.45
C ASN A 128 -4.11 -9.52 4.93
N VAL A 129 -3.24 -8.88 5.71
CA VAL A 129 -3.46 -8.57 7.14
C VAL A 129 -4.07 -7.17 7.38
N LYS A 130 -4.21 -6.34 6.35
CA LYS A 130 -4.64 -4.93 6.49
C LYS A 130 -6.12 -4.85 6.88
N ASN A 131 -6.43 -3.93 7.80
CA ASN A 131 -7.78 -3.69 8.36
C ASN A 131 -8.44 -4.93 8.99
N ARG A 132 -7.62 -5.88 9.47
CA ARG A 132 -8.08 -7.14 10.06
C ARG A 132 -7.34 -7.39 11.37
N SER A 133 -7.99 -8.13 12.27
CA SER A 133 -7.25 -8.81 13.34
C SER A 133 -6.49 -10.00 12.74
N TYR A 134 -5.26 -10.22 13.19
CA TYR A 134 -4.44 -11.31 12.69
C TYR A 134 -3.49 -11.85 13.76
N THR A 135 -3.01 -13.07 13.54
CA THR A 135 -1.99 -13.72 14.37
C THR A 135 -0.87 -14.24 13.50
N ILE A 136 0.35 -14.22 14.03
CA ILE A 136 1.53 -14.86 13.44
C ILE A 136 2.01 -15.90 14.46
N THR A 137 2.13 -17.15 14.06
CA THR A 137 2.62 -18.25 14.90
C THR A 137 3.85 -18.87 14.26
N ALA A 138 4.97 -18.85 14.98
CA ALA A 138 6.27 -19.27 14.51
C ALA A 138 6.93 -20.24 15.51
N PRO A 139 6.81 -21.57 15.32
CA PRO A 139 7.69 -22.52 15.98
C PRO A 139 9.14 -22.34 15.49
N VAL A 140 10.04 -22.12 16.44
CA VAL A 140 11.48 -21.91 16.19
C VAL A 140 12.34 -22.77 17.11
N GLU A 141 13.60 -22.95 16.74
CA GLU A 141 14.64 -23.53 17.61
C GLU A 141 15.78 -22.53 17.72
N LEU A 142 16.03 -22.08 18.95
CA LEU A 142 17.09 -21.15 19.30
C LEU A 142 18.37 -21.94 19.55
N LYS A 143 19.46 -21.46 18.94
CA LYS A 143 20.79 -22.05 19.10
C LYS A 143 21.36 -21.78 20.49
N ASP A 144 21.24 -20.53 20.92
CA ASP A 144 21.72 -20.03 22.20
C ASP A 144 20.96 -18.76 22.62
N ALA A 145 21.29 -18.22 23.80
CA ALA A 145 20.66 -17.02 24.35
C ALA A 145 20.98 -15.73 23.57
N ASN A 146 21.86 -15.76 22.56
CA ASN A 146 22.15 -14.63 21.68
C ASN A 146 21.46 -14.78 20.30
N THR A 147 20.61 -15.79 20.12
CA THR A 147 19.89 -16.02 18.87
C THR A 147 19.17 -14.74 18.43
N SER A 148 19.45 -14.29 17.21
CA SER A 148 18.98 -13.01 16.66
C SER A 148 18.55 -13.17 15.21
N GLY A 149 17.93 -12.12 14.66
CA GLY A 149 17.54 -12.02 13.25
C GLY A 149 16.05 -12.18 13.02
N VAL A 150 15.66 -12.00 11.76
CA VAL A 150 14.26 -11.87 11.32
C VAL A 150 13.60 -13.24 11.21
N ILE A 151 12.44 -13.41 11.85
CA ILE A 151 11.62 -14.61 11.69
C ILE A 151 10.76 -14.45 10.43
N ILE A 152 10.06 -13.32 10.32
CA ILE A 152 9.27 -12.94 9.15
C ILE A 152 9.14 -11.42 9.08
N ALA A 153 9.26 -10.87 7.88
CA ALA A 153 9.04 -9.45 7.58
C ALA A 153 8.09 -9.29 6.39
N GLN A 154 7.40 -8.15 6.33
CA GLN A 154 6.66 -7.71 5.15
C GLN A 154 6.89 -6.21 4.94
N ALA A 155 7.25 -5.84 3.70
CA ALA A 155 7.69 -4.53 3.23
C ALA A 155 9.06 -4.10 3.83
N GLY A 156 9.23 -2.84 4.23
CA GLY A 156 10.56 -2.30 4.55
C GLY A 156 10.58 -0.95 5.25
N ALA A 157 11.56 -0.11 4.90
CA ALA A 157 11.84 1.18 5.55
C ALA A 157 10.67 2.18 5.43
N PHE A 158 9.85 2.04 4.39
CA PHE A 158 8.71 2.92 4.09
C PHE A 158 7.36 2.38 4.58
N GLY A 159 7.34 1.31 5.36
CA GLY A 159 6.12 0.77 5.93
C GLY A 159 6.17 -0.74 6.06
N GLY A 160 5.30 -1.32 6.88
CA GLY A 160 5.20 -2.76 7.05
C GLY A 160 5.32 -3.23 8.49
N TRP A 161 5.73 -4.48 8.67
CA TRP A 161 5.86 -5.09 9.99
C TRP A 161 6.88 -6.23 9.97
N VAL A 162 7.43 -6.52 11.14
CA VAL A 162 8.44 -7.57 11.31
C VAL A 162 8.32 -8.25 12.67
N LEU A 163 8.46 -9.58 12.69
CA LEU A 163 8.68 -10.41 13.87
C LEU A 163 10.12 -10.91 13.84
N TYR A 164 10.89 -10.63 14.88
CA TYR A 164 12.33 -10.93 14.91
C TYR A 164 12.84 -11.20 16.33
N MET A 165 14.07 -11.70 16.40
CA MET A 165 14.81 -11.86 17.65
C MET A 165 15.97 -10.87 17.72
N LYS A 166 16.23 -10.35 18.92
CA LYS A 166 17.39 -9.50 19.23
C LYS A 166 17.99 -9.96 20.55
N GLU A 167 19.21 -10.50 20.52
CA GLU A 167 19.91 -10.98 21.71
C GLU A 167 19.05 -11.95 22.55
N GLY A 168 18.43 -12.92 21.87
CA GLY A 168 17.56 -13.93 22.49
C GLY A 168 16.19 -13.43 22.94
N LYS A 169 15.84 -12.16 22.71
CA LYS A 169 14.54 -11.58 23.03
C LYS A 169 13.68 -11.48 21.79
N VAL A 170 12.40 -11.82 21.90
CA VAL A 170 11.42 -11.68 20.82
C VAL A 170 10.92 -10.24 20.73
N HIS A 171 10.83 -9.73 19.51
CA HIS A 171 10.31 -8.40 19.19
C HIS A 171 9.34 -8.45 18.01
N HIS A 172 8.36 -7.55 18.04
CA HIS A 172 7.57 -7.22 16.88
C HIS A 172 7.58 -5.70 16.69
N GLU A 173 7.82 -5.24 15.47
CA GLU A 173 7.72 -3.84 15.13
C GLU A 173 6.73 -3.61 13.99
N TYR A 174 5.88 -2.60 14.15
CA TYR A 174 5.04 -2.07 13.08
C TYR A 174 5.60 -0.72 12.64
N ASN A 175 5.99 -0.62 11.37
CA ASN A 175 6.50 0.60 10.74
C ASN A 175 5.36 1.27 9.97
N TYR A 176 4.91 2.44 10.44
CA TYR A 176 3.91 3.25 9.76
C TYR A 176 4.61 4.29 8.89
N PHE A 177 4.69 4.04 7.59
CA PHE A 177 5.27 4.93 6.58
C PHE A 177 6.70 5.45 6.84
N GLY A 178 7.48 4.77 7.69
CA GLY A 178 8.77 5.28 8.13
C GLY A 178 8.69 6.49 9.08
N VAL A 179 7.50 7.01 9.40
CA VAL A 179 7.30 8.20 10.23
C VAL A 179 7.03 7.86 11.69
N GLU A 180 6.39 6.72 11.97
CA GLU A 180 6.07 6.26 13.32
C GLU A 180 6.32 4.75 13.41
N ARG A 181 6.87 4.29 14.53
CA ARG A 181 7.16 2.87 14.78
C ARG A 181 6.59 2.44 16.12
N THR A 182 5.91 1.30 16.13
CA THR A 182 5.44 0.65 17.37
C THR A 182 6.22 -0.64 17.56
N ASN A 183 7.16 -0.64 18.50
CA ASN A 183 7.95 -1.82 18.87
C ASN A 183 7.48 -2.38 20.21
N ILE A 184 7.18 -3.68 20.25
CA ILE A 184 6.96 -4.42 21.50
C ILE A 184 7.98 -5.56 21.58
N GLY A 185 8.56 -5.76 22.77
CA GLY A 185 9.59 -6.76 22.97
C GLY A 185 9.55 -7.41 24.35
N GLY A 186 9.84 -8.71 24.38
CA GLY A 186 10.03 -9.44 25.64
C GLY A 186 11.25 -8.90 26.39
N GLN A 187 11.18 -8.86 27.72
CA GLN A 187 12.27 -8.30 28.53
C GLN A 187 13.41 -9.30 28.78
N THR A 188 13.11 -10.60 28.69
CA THR A 188 14.00 -11.69 29.08
C THR A 188 14.42 -12.48 27.84
N ALA A 189 15.72 -12.80 27.75
CA ALA A 189 16.23 -13.69 26.72
C ALA A 189 15.71 -15.12 26.94
N LEU A 190 15.33 -15.78 25.85
CA LEU A 190 14.85 -17.16 25.89
C LEU A 190 16.01 -18.14 26.03
N SER A 191 15.73 -19.28 26.64
CA SER A 191 16.69 -20.39 26.72
C SER A 191 16.97 -20.99 25.34
N PRO A 192 18.11 -21.66 25.15
CA PRO A 192 18.33 -22.50 23.97
C PRO A 192 17.25 -23.59 23.87
N GLY A 193 16.87 -23.95 22.64
CA GLY A 193 15.89 -25.01 22.37
C GLY A 193 14.65 -24.54 21.62
N LYS A 194 13.61 -25.38 21.63
CA LYS A 194 12.37 -25.15 20.87
C LYS A 194 11.42 -24.24 21.63
N HIS A 195 10.87 -23.27 20.91
CA HIS A 195 9.88 -22.33 21.42
C HIS A 195 8.80 -22.10 20.37
N GLU A 196 7.57 -21.82 20.81
CA GLU A 196 6.52 -21.26 19.98
C GLU A 196 6.39 -19.76 20.25
N ILE A 197 6.68 -18.95 19.23
CA ILE A 197 6.48 -17.51 19.27
C ILE A 197 5.14 -17.19 18.62
N LYS A 198 4.28 -16.43 19.29
CA LYS A 198 3.03 -15.92 18.72
C LYS A 198 2.94 -14.41 18.86
N TYR A 199 2.58 -13.72 17.77
CA TYR A 199 2.14 -12.33 17.77
C TYR A 199 0.63 -12.27 17.49
N GLU A 200 -0.07 -11.36 18.16
CA GLU A 200 -1.48 -11.11 17.94
C GLU A 200 -1.75 -9.61 17.80
N PHE A 201 -2.53 -9.24 16.80
CA PHE A 201 -3.05 -7.89 16.61
C PHE A 201 -4.58 -7.93 16.54
N ILE A 202 -5.23 -7.11 17.37
CA ILE A 202 -6.67 -6.93 17.41
C ILE A 202 -7.01 -5.50 16.98
N VAL A 203 -7.59 -5.37 15.80
CA VAL A 203 -8.00 -4.07 15.24
C VAL A 203 -9.17 -3.48 16.04
N ASP A 204 -9.14 -2.18 16.31
CA ASP A 204 -10.18 -1.51 17.12
C ASP A 204 -11.52 -1.40 16.39
N ALA A 205 -11.48 -1.12 15.08
CA ALA A 205 -12.68 -0.89 14.28
C ALA A 205 -12.49 -1.40 12.84
N PRO A 206 -13.57 -1.84 12.18
CA PRO A 206 -13.54 -2.31 10.79
C PRO A 206 -13.54 -1.13 9.82
N LYS A 207 -12.58 -0.22 9.95
CA LYS A 207 -12.41 0.96 9.09
C LYS A 207 -10.98 1.03 8.56
N PRO A 208 -10.75 1.66 7.39
CA PRO A 208 -9.42 1.83 6.84
C PRO A 208 -8.46 2.48 7.84
N GLY A 209 -7.33 1.82 8.09
CA GLY A 209 -6.22 2.38 8.86
C GLY A 209 -6.44 2.42 10.37
N SER A 210 -7.47 1.72 10.87
CA SER A 210 -7.71 1.60 12.31
C SER A 210 -6.47 1.05 13.03
N GLY A 211 -6.14 1.66 14.15
CA GLY A 211 -5.19 1.11 15.12
C GLY A 211 -5.74 -0.14 15.81
N GLY A 212 -5.00 -0.62 16.80
CA GLY A 212 -5.37 -1.80 17.56
C GLY A 212 -4.43 -2.15 18.69
N LYS A 213 -4.82 -3.14 19.47
CA LYS A 213 -3.99 -3.73 20.54
C LYS A 213 -3.09 -4.82 19.94
N CYS A 214 -1.87 -4.93 20.45
CA CYS A 214 -0.95 -6.00 20.06
C CYS A 214 -0.34 -6.69 21.29
N ALA A 215 0.02 -7.96 21.13
CA ALA A 215 0.66 -8.76 22.16
C ALA A 215 1.62 -9.80 21.57
N LEU A 216 2.68 -10.09 22.30
CA LEU A 216 3.63 -11.17 22.04
C LEU A 216 3.50 -12.25 23.10
N TYR A 217 3.58 -13.49 22.66
CA TYR A 217 3.53 -14.68 23.49
C TYR A 217 4.71 -15.60 23.16
N VAL A 218 5.25 -16.25 24.18
CA VAL A 218 6.23 -17.33 24.05
C VAL A 218 5.72 -18.52 24.84
N ASP A 219 5.58 -19.68 24.20
CA ASP A 219 5.08 -20.92 24.81
C ASP A 219 3.75 -20.71 25.56
N GLY A 220 2.87 -19.88 24.98
CA GLY A 220 1.57 -19.52 25.53
C GLY A 220 1.59 -18.44 26.63
N GLN A 221 2.75 -17.99 27.09
CA GLN A 221 2.88 -16.91 28.08
C GLN A 221 3.03 -15.55 27.41
N GLN A 222 2.24 -14.56 27.82
CA GLN A 222 2.36 -13.20 27.30
C GLN A 222 3.64 -12.53 27.83
N VAL A 223 4.52 -12.09 26.94
CA VAL A 223 5.81 -11.48 27.28
C VAL A 223 5.87 -9.98 27.00
N ALA A 224 4.99 -9.48 26.13
CA ALA A 224 4.87 -8.05 25.84
C ALA A 224 3.46 -7.70 25.32
N THR A 225 3.07 -6.44 25.48
CA THR A 225 1.85 -5.89 24.88
C THR A 225 2.05 -4.42 24.54
N GLY A 226 1.26 -3.92 23.60
CA GLY A 226 1.28 -2.52 23.20
C GLY A 226 0.05 -2.13 22.40
N ARG A 227 0.13 -0.95 21.79
CA ARG A 227 -0.94 -0.38 20.98
C ARG A 227 -0.35 0.27 19.74
N ILE A 228 -0.82 -0.15 18.57
CA ILE A 228 -0.53 0.50 17.30
C ILE A 228 -1.58 1.60 17.12
N PRO A 229 -1.20 2.88 17.05
CA PRO A 229 -2.17 3.99 17.00
C PRO A 229 -2.99 4.01 15.70
N LYS A 230 -2.37 3.63 14.59
CA LYS A 230 -2.92 3.64 13.23
C LYS A 230 -2.15 2.66 12.33
N THR A 231 -2.82 2.14 11.31
CA THR A 231 -2.27 1.16 10.38
C THR A 231 -2.32 1.65 8.94
N GLN A 232 -1.54 1.04 8.06
CA GLN A 232 -1.60 1.28 6.62
C GLN A 232 -2.82 0.54 6.03
N PRO A 233 -3.81 1.26 5.45
CA PRO A 233 -5.07 0.66 5.05
C PRO A 233 -5.01 -0.18 3.77
N TYR A 234 -4.16 0.17 2.81
CA TYR A 234 -4.31 -0.33 1.43
C TYR A 234 -3.06 -0.97 0.83
N ALA A 235 -1.87 -0.46 1.13
CA ALA A 235 -0.59 -1.02 0.69
C ALA A 235 0.48 -0.81 1.76
N PHE A 236 1.42 -1.75 1.87
CA PHE A 236 2.65 -1.57 2.64
C PHE A 236 3.76 -1.00 1.78
N SER A 237 3.98 -1.60 0.60
CA SER A 237 4.98 -1.19 -0.37
C SER A 237 4.51 -1.46 -1.80
N ALA A 238 5.15 -0.81 -2.79
CA ALA A 238 4.89 -1.05 -4.21
C ALA A 238 5.85 -2.11 -4.79
N ASP A 239 7.00 -2.27 -4.16
CA ASP A 239 8.17 -2.99 -4.64
C ASP A 239 8.69 -4.03 -3.65
N GLU A 240 8.48 -3.84 -2.34
CA GLU A 240 8.99 -4.74 -1.30
C GLU A 240 7.95 -5.81 -0.90
N GLY A 241 8.42 -7.06 -0.75
CA GLY A 241 7.60 -8.25 -0.50
C GLY A 241 7.53 -8.69 0.96
N ALA A 242 7.26 -9.97 1.17
CA ALA A 242 7.38 -10.65 2.45
C ALA A 242 8.48 -11.72 2.39
N ASP A 243 9.23 -11.83 3.49
CA ASP A 243 10.43 -12.65 3.61
C ASP A 243 10.41 -13.47 4.91
N VAL A 244 10.92 -14.71 4.87
CA VAL A 244 11.01 -15.60 6.04
C VAL A 244 12.45 -15.98 6.31
N GLY A 245 12.95 -15.61 7.49
CA GLY A 245 14.33 -15.87 7.92
C GLY A 245 15.32 -14.74 7.65
N GLU A 246 14.90 -13.69 6.94
CA GLU A 246 15.63 -12.45 6.72
C GLU A 246 14.65 -11.33 6.37
N ASP A 247 15.15 -10.11 6.34
CA ASP A 247 14.50 -8.93 5.74
C ASP A 247 15.43 -8.47 4.60
N ALA A 248 15.07 -8.86 3.37
CA ALA A 248 16.02 -8.96 2.26
C ALA A 248 16.28 -7.63 1.54
N GLU A 249 15.32 -6.72 1.59
CA GLU A 249 15.37 -5.44 0.87
C GLU A 249 15.77 -4.30 1.80
N THR A 250 14.87 -3.40 2.20
CA THR A 250 15.17 -2.36 3.18
C THR A 250 14.62 -2.73 4.56
N ALA A 251 15.34 -2.35 5.62
CA ALA A 251 14.98 -2.81 6.96
C ALA A 251 13.65 -2.20 7.46
N VAL A 252 12.71 -3.06 7.88
CA VAL A 252 11.46 -2.62 8.54
C VAL A 252 11.76 -1.95 9.88
N SER A 253 12.70 -2.53 10.66
CA SER A 253 13.09 -2.02 11.98
C SER A 253 14.51 -1.48 11.99
N ASN A 254 14.74 -0.48 12.84
CA ASN A 254 16.07 0.08 13.11
C ASN A 254 16.92 -0.81 14.05
N ASP A 255 16.36 -1.90 14.56
CA ASP A 255 17.05 -2.79 15.51
C ASP A 255 18.09 -3.72 14.88
N TYR A 256 18.08 -3.87 13.56
CA TYR A 256 19.04 -4.65 12.80
C TYR A 256 19.45 -3.89 11.54
N LYS A 257 20.58 -4.30 10.95
CA LYS A 257 21.10 -3.65 9.74
C LYS A 257 20.55 -4.35 8.49
N GLN A 258 20.28 -3.57 7.46
CA GLN A 258 19.96 -4.07 6.13
C GLN A 258 21.05 -5.05 5.64
N GLY A 259 20.63 -6.23 5.17
CA GLY A 259 21.52 -7.30 4.69
C GLY A 259 22.28 -8.06 5.79
N ASP A 260 22.12 -7.69 7.06
CA ASP A 260 22.74 -8.35 8.22
C ASP A 260 21.70 -8.59 9.32
N ASN A 261 20.70 -9.39 8.95
CA ASN A 261 19.51 -9.63 9.78
C ASN A 261 19.00 -11.08 9.70
N LYS A 262 19.80 -11.99 9.11
CA LYS A 262 19.45 -13.40 8.96
C LYS A 262 19.21 -14.05 10.32
N PHE A 263 18.15 -14.84 10.42
CA PHE A 263 17.86 -15.60 11.62
C PHE A 263 18.97 -16.60 11.91
N THR A 264 19.54 -16.54 13.12
CA THR A 264 20.65 -17.42 13.52
C THR A 264 20.19 -18.74 14.14
N GLY A 265 18.89 -18.92 14.34
CA GLY A 265 18.27 -20.17 14.77
C GLY A 265 17.66 -20.93 13.59
N LYS A 266 16.70 -21.81 13.88
CA LYS A 266 15.90 -22.52 12.86
C LYS A 266 14.43 -22.13 12.95
N ILE A 267 13.83 -21.79 11.81
CA ILE A 267 12.39 -21.57 11.68
C ILE A 267 11.77 -22.84 11.09
N PHE A 268 10.83 -23.46 11.79
CA PHE A 268 10.17 -24.66 11.27
C PHE A 268 9.10 -24.32 10.23
N LYS A 269 8.33 -23.27 10.51
CA LYS A 269 7.31 -22.66 9.65
C LYS A 269 6.84 -21.37 10.31
N VAL A 270 6.12 -20.54 9.56
CA VAL A 270 5.36 -19.40 10.08
C VAL A 270 3.95 -19.48 9.53
N THR A 271 2.95 -19.47 10.41
CA THR A 271 1.53 -19.46 10.03
C THR A 271 0.93 -18.10 10.36
N ILE A 272 0.25 -17.49 9.39
CA ILE A 272 -0.41 -16.21 9.52
C ILE A 272 -1.91 -16.47 9.34
N ASP A 273 -2.68 -16.20 10.38
CA ASP A 273 -4.13 -16.31 10.37
C ASP A 273 -4.77 -14.93 10.44
N THR A 274 -5.82 -14.70 9.66
CA THR A 274 -6.55 -13.44 9.62
C THR A 274 -8.03 -13.67 9.91
N LYS A 275 -8.67 -12.70 10.57
CA LYS A 275 -10.14 -12.64 10.56
C LYS A 275 -10.62 -12.04 9.23
N PRO A 276 -11.83 -12.38 8.77
CA PRO A 276 -12.42 -11.73 7.60
C PRO A 276 -12.40 -10.20 7.72
N SER A 277 -12.24 -9.52 6.59
CA SER A 277 -12.39 -8.07 6.54
C SER A 277 -13.86 -7.69 6.70
N ASN A 278 -14.14 -6.78 7.62
CA ASN A 278 -15.49 -6.26 7.86
C ASN A 278 -15.69 -4.82 7.35
N LEU A 279 -14.83 -4.33 6.44
CA LEU A 279 -14.99 -3.02 5.80
C LEU A 279 -16.39 -2.87 5.17
N SER A 280 -17.03 -1.73 5.41
CA SER A 280 -18.38 -1.43 4.91
C SER A 280 -18.39 -1.15 3.40
N ALA A 281 -19.57 -1.09 2.79
CA ALA A 281 -19.72 -0.63 1.42
C ALA A 281 -19.35 0.85 1.25
N ALA A 282 -19.58 1.69 2.27
CA ALA A 282 -19.20 3.10 2.25
C ALA A 282 -17.67 3.29 2.26
N ASP A 283 -16.93 2.33 2.83
CA ASP A 283 -15.46 2.31 2.76
C ASP A 283 -14.93 1.94 1.36
N LYS A 284 -15.82 1.58 0.43
CA LYS A 284 -15.51 1.20 -0.95
C LYS A 284 -16.08 2.25 -1.91
N LYS A 285 -15.23 3.14 -2.41
CA LYS A 285 -15.61 4.11 -3.45
C LYS A 285 -15.94 3.38 -4.77
N THR A 286 -16.76 3.99 -5.63
CA THR A 286 -17.19 3.47 -6.94
C THR A 286 -16.45 4.13 -8.11
N VAL A 287 -16.45 3.49 -9.27
CA VAL A 287 -15.83 3.99 -10.53
C VAL A 287 -16.82 4.87 -11.28
N GLU A 288 -16.36 5.97 -11.90
CA GLU A 288 -17.19 6.82 -12.78
C GLU A 288 -17.16 6.34 -14.23
N THR A 289 -18.31 6.32 -14.92
CA THR A 289 -18.45 5.69 -16.24
C THR A 289 -18.09 6.62 -17.42
N ALA A 290 -17.94 6.04 -18.61
CA ALA A 290 -17.71 6.83 -19.84
C ALA A 290 -18.90 7.76 -20.17
N GLU A 291 -20.13 7.34 -19.86
CA GLU A 291 -21.33 8.18 -20.00
C GLU A 291 -21.30 9.36 -19.03
N ASP A 292 -20.92 9.11 -17.78
CA ASP A 292 -20.74 10.16 -16.76
C ASP A 292 -19.69 11.19 -17.18
N ILE A 293 -18.63 10.76 -17.88
CA ILE A 293 -17.55 11.64 -18.34
C ILE A 293 -17.94 12.40 -19.62
N ALA A 294 -18.55 11.72 -20.60
CA ALA A 294 -18.91 12.32 -21.87
C ALA A 294 -19.97 13.43 -21.72
N ALA A 295 -20.96 13.23 -20.84
CA ALA A 295 -22.01 14.22 -20.56
C ALA A 295 -21.49 15.56 -19.99
N THR A 296 -20.22 15.61 -19.59
CA THR A 296 -19.62 16.76 -18.87
C THR A 296 -18.71 17.61 -19.73
N ILE A 297 -18.42 17.13 -20.95
CA ILE A 297 -17.65 17.88 -21.95
C ILE A 297 -18.58 18.73 -22.82
N GLU A 298 -19.87 18.40 -22.85
CA GLU A 298 -20.88 19.10 -23.66
C GLU A 298 -21.58 20.28 -22.93
N ASP A 299 -21.30 20.49 -21.64
CA ASP A 299 -21.80 21.60 -20.79
C ASP A 299 -20.72 22.70 -20.65
#